data_AF-A0A7V6BEC8-F1
#
_entry.id   AF-A0A7V6BEC8-F1
#
_cell.length_a   1.000
_cell.length_b   1.000
_cell.length_c   1.000
_cell.angle_alpha   90.00
_cell.angle_beta   90.00
_cell.angle_gamma   90.00
#
_symmetry.space_group_name_H-M   'P 1'
#
loop_
_entity.id
_entity.type
_entity.pdbx_description
1 polymer ?
#
loop_
_entity_poly.entity_id
_entity_poly.type
_entity_poly.pdbx_seq_one_letter_code
_entity_poly.pdbx_strand_id
1 'polypeptide(L)'
;MENLTNHNNNQQTQNTTTGVLCAKCEHLNPASAELCEKCGAHLYIACTHCGRKNKRVDARCYHCHHRLHHSKFHRLKRKLIPKNWKSLVWQAILLLVASFIVYKIVVMIANYSP
;
A
#
# COMPACT_ATOMS: atom_id res chain seq x y z
N MET A 1 0.16 -27.90 -51.36
CA MET A 1 -0.23 -28.82 -50.28
C MET A 1 0.61 -28.44 -49.08
N GLU A 2 -0.04 -28.25 -47.93
CA GLU A 2 0.51 -27.98 -46.57
C GLU A 2 1.26 -26.64 -46.42
N ASN A 3 0.65 -25.53 -45.97
CA ASN A 3 -0.06 -25.26 -44.70
C ASN A 3 0.84 -25.51 -43.48
N LEU A 4 1.21 -24.46 -42.72
CA LEU A 4 0.81 -24.26 -41.32
C LEU A 4 1.55 -23.09 -40.65
N THR A 5 0.73 -22.27 -40.01
CA THR A 5 0.99 -21.03 -39.28
C THR A 5 1.70 -21.30 -37.95
N ASN A 6 2.79 -20.58 -37.69
CA ASN A 6 3.58 -20.71 -36.46
C ASN A 6 3.06 -19.72 -35.39
N HIS A 7 1.97 -20.08 -34.72
CA HIS A 7 1.52 -19.37 -33.52
C HIS A 7 2.28 -19.89 -32.30
N ASN A 8 3.33 -19.16 -31.90
CA ASN A 8 4.06 -19.33 -30.64
C ASN A 8 3.15 -18.99 -29.43
N ASN A 9 2.27 -19.93 -29.07
CA ASN A 9 1.49 -19.91 -27.84
C ASN A 9 2.37 -20.33 -26.67
N ASN A 10 3.10 -19.36 -26.13
CA ASN A 10 3.81 -19.49 -24.85
C ASN A 10 2.79 -19.38 -23.69
N GLN A 11 1.80 -20.27 -23.70
CA GLN A 11 0.87 -20.49 -22.60
C GLN A 11 1.61 -21.33 -21.57
N GLN A 12 2.14 -20.66 -20.55
CA GLN A 12 2.65 -21.32 -19.35
C GLN A 12 1.49 -22.03 -18.66
N THR A 13 1.28 -23.29 -19.05
CA THR A 13 0.64 -24.33 -18.27
C THR A 13 1.44 -24.51 -16.98
N GLN A 14 1.03 -23.80 -15.93
CA GLN A 14 1.49 -24.09 -14.58
C GLN A 14 0.81 -25.37 -14.10
N ASN A 15 1.37 -26.51 -14.54
CA ASN A 15 1.11 -27.84 -13.99
C ASN A 15 1.70 -27.91 -12.57
N THR A 16 0.94 -27.46 -11.58
CA THR A 16 0.97 -28.01 -10.22
C THR A 16 -0.43 -27.88 -9.63
N THR A 17 -0.96 -28.99 -9.14
CA THR A 17 -2.24 -29.27 -8.49
C THR A 17 -2.49 -28.44 -7.20
N THR A 18 -1.92 -27.24 -7.09
CA THR A 18 -1.90 -26.39 -5.91
C THR A 18 -2.83 -25.20 -6.14
N GLY A 19 -3.82 -25.04 -5.26
CA GLY A 19 -4.82 -23.98 -5.36
C GLY A 19 -4.25 -22.56 -5.35
N VAL A 20 -5.13 -21.58 -5.61
CA VAL A 20 -4.81 -20.14 -5.64
C VAL A 20 -5.49 -19.45 -4.47
N LEU A 21 -4.68 -18.76 -3.65
CA LEU A 21 -5.17 -17.99 -2.52
C LEU A 21 -5.82 -16.68 -2.97
N CYS A 22 -7.01 -16.37 -2.45
CA CYS A 22 -7.65 -15.09 -2.68
C CYS A 22 -6.94 -13.96 -1.91
N ALA A 23 -6.44 -12.93 -2.61
CA ALA A 23 -5.81 -11.77 -1.99
C ALA A 23 -6.76 -10.89 -1.13
N LYS A 24 -8.07 -11.16 -1.14
CA LYS A 24 -9.08 -10.39 -0.38
C LYS A 24 -9.56 -11.11 0.88
N CYS A 25 -9.81 -12.41 0.81
CA CYS A 25 -10.43 -13.18 1.89
C CYS A 25 -9.66 -14.45 2.27
N GLU A 26 -8.49 -14.67 1.67
CA GLU A 26 -7.57 -15.79 1.95
C GLU A 26 -8.16 -17.19 1.74
N HIS A 27 -9.32 -17.29 1.10
CA HIS A 27 -9.85 -18.59 0.69
C HIS A 27 -8.96 -19.22 -0.38
N LEU A 28 -8.64 -20.51 -0.22
CA LEU A 28 -7.90 -21.30 -1.20
C LEU A 28 -8.87 -21.82 -2.27
N ASN A 29 -8.67 -21.40 -3.51
CA ASN A 29 -9.53 -21.76 -4.63
C ASN A 29 -8.82 -22.78 -5.53
N PRO A 30 -9.55 -23.54 -6.35
CA PRO A 30 -8.94 -24.35 -7.42
C PRO A 30 -8.05 -23.51 -8.33
N ALA A 31 -6.98 -24.11 -8.89
CA ALA A 31 -6.07 -23.39 -9.78
C ALA A 31 -6.75 -22.86 -11.06
N SER A 32 -7.81 -23.54 -11.50
CA SER A 32 -8.61 -23.16 -12.68
C SER A 32 -9.61 -22.02 -12.42
N ALA A 33 -9.86 -21.64 -11.16
CA ALA A 33 -10.85 -20.62 -10.84
C ALA A 33 -10.36 -19.20 -11.22
N GLU A 34 -11.16 -18.44 -11.96
CA GLU A 34 -10.86 -17.02 -12.28
C GLU A 34 -11.31 -16.05 -11.17
N LEU A 35 -12.38 -16.44 -10.47
CA LEU A 35 -13.00 -15.69 -9.38
C LEU A 35 -12.95 -16.52 -8.12
N CYS A 36 -12.87 -15.85 -6.97
CA CYS A 36 -12.95 -16.51 -5.68
C CYS A 36 -14.37 -17.04 -5.44
N GLU A 37 -14.49 -18.34 -5.17
CA GLU A 37 -15.78 -19.00 -4.90
C GLU A 37 -16.48 -18.45 -3.65
N LYS A 38 -15.70 -17.92 -2.69
CA LYS A 38 -16.22 -17.35 -1.44
C LYS A 38 -16.64 -15.89 -1.52
N CYS A 39 -15.88 -15.04 -2.23
CA CYS A 39 -16.09 -13.58 -2.19
C CYS A 39 -16.19 -12.91 -3.57
N GLY A 40 -16.16 -13.66 -4.66
CA GLY A 40 -16.30 -13.17 -6.04
C GLY A 40 -15.15 -12.31 -6.56
N ALA A 41 -14.03 -12.20 -5.83
CA ALA A 41 -12.89 -11.38 -6.26
C ALA A 41 -12.06 -12.10 -7.34
N HIS A 42 -11.61 -11.36 -8.37
CA HIS A 42 -10.66 -11.90 -9.36
C HIS A 42 -9.38 -12.42 -8.70
N LEU A 43 -8.98 -13.63 -9.09
CA LEU A 43 -7.80 -14.33 -8.57
C LEU A 43 -6.53 -14.03 -9.37
N TYR A 44 -6.66 -13.44 -10.55
CA TYR A 44 -5.55 -13.13 -11.46
C TYR A 44 -5.56 -11.69 -11.96
N ILE A 45 -4.39 -11.20 -12.36
CA ILE A 45 -4.19 -9.85 -12.93
C ILE A 45 -3.18 -9.93 -14.08
N ALA A 46 -3.34 -9.11 -15.11
CA ALA A 46 -2.33 -8.93 -16.15
C ALA A 46 -1.24 -7.94 -15.69
N CYS A 47 0.03 -8.29 -15.89
CA CYS A 47 1.14 -7.39 -15.61
C CYS A 47 1.07 -6.17 -16.56
N THR A 48 1.10 -4.96 -16.01
CA THR A 48 1.07 -3.72 -16.79
C THR A 48 2.32 -3.49 -17.65
N HIS A 49 3.42 -4.18 -17.35
CA HIS A 49 4.68 -4.04 -18.09
C HIS A 49 4.84 -5.08 -19.22
N CYS A 50 4.47 -6.35 -18.97
CA CYS A 50 4.70 -7.43 -19.93
C CYS A 50 3.42 -8.17 -20.38
N GLY A 51 2.24 -7.79 -19.88
CA GLY A 51 0.95 -8.36 -20.25
C GLY A 51 0.63 -9.75 -19.67
N ARG A 52 1.61 -10.48 -19.12
CA ARG A 52 1.38 -11.84 -18.61
C ARG A 52 0.39 -11.88 -17.44
N LYS A 53 -0.38 -12.97 -17.36
CA LYS A 53 -1.33 -13.25 -16.27
C LYS A 53 -0.59 -13.76 -15.03
N ASN A 54 -0.81 -13.12 -13.89
CA ASN A 54 -0.17 -13.44 -12.61
C ASN A 54 -1.23 -13.68 -11.54
N LYS A 55 -0.92 -14.44 -10.49
CA LYS A 55 -1.83 -14.57 -9.34
C LYS A 55 -1.93 -13.22 -8.66
N ARG A 56 -3.14 -12.82 -8.30
CA ARG A 56 -3.40 -11.53 -7.66
C ARG A 56 -2.78 -11.43 -6.28
N VAL A 57 -2.50 -12.55 -5.62
CA VAL A 57 -1.78 -12.58 -4.35
C VAL A 57 -0.30 -12.20 -4.49
N ASP A 58 0.29 -12.33 -5.68
CA ASP A 58 1.70 -12.05 -5.90
C ASP A 58 1.97 -10.53 -5.90
N ALA A 59 3.05 -10.13 -5.22
CA ALA A 59 3.46 -8.73 -5.20
C ALA A 59 4.17 -8.28 -6.49
N ARG A 60 4.80 -9.21 -7.21
CA ARG A 60 5.63 -8.97 -8.40
C ARG A 60 5.30 -9.98 -9.49
N CYS A 61 5.50 -9.58 -10.74
CA CYS A 61 5.34 -10.46 -11.88
C CYS A 61 6.38 -11.59 -11.84
N TYR A 62 5.97 -12.85 -12.05
CA TYR A 62 6.91 -13.98 -12.07
C TYR A 62 7.87 -13.94 -13.27
N HIS A 63 7.53 -13.19 -14.33
CA HIS A 63 8.31 -13.12 -15.56
C HIS A 63 9.24 -11.89 -15.62
N CYS A 64 8.70 -10.68 -15.52
CA CYS A 64 9.50 -9.45 -15.64
C CYS A 64 9.82 -8.79 -14.29
N HIS A 65 9.39 -9.38 -13.17
CA HIS A 65 9.58 -8.87 -11.81
C HIS A 65 9.00 -7.47 -11.53
N HIS A 66 8.26 -6.88 -12.47
CA HIS A 66 7.54 -5.63 -12.26
C HIS A 66 6.50 -5.76 -11.14
N ARG A 67 6.35 -4.72 -10.31
CA ARG A 67 5.40 -4.70 -9.20
C ARG A 67 3.95 -4.74 -9.73
N LEU A 68 3.14 -5.67 -9.22
CA LEU A 68 1.76 -5.86 -9.69
C LEU A 68 0.75 -4.95 -8.98
N HIS A 69 0.98 -4.64 -7.70
CA HIS A 69 0.09 -3.80 -6.90
C HIS A 69 0.71 -2.45 -6.60
N HIS A 70 0.04 -1.37 -7.00
CA HIS A 70 0.43 -0.03 -6.59
C HIS A 70 -0.18 0.27 -5.22
N SER A 71 0.64 0.37 -4.16
CA SER A 71 0.16 0.87 -2.87
C SER A 71 -0.30 2.32 -3.05
N LYS A 72 -1.62 2.55 -3.05
CA LYS A 72 -2.20 3.91 -3.12
C LYS A 72 -1.95 4.68 -1.81
N PHE A 73 -1.63 3.98 -0.72
CA PHE A 73 -1.45 4.55 0.61
C PHE A 73 -0.25 5.50 0.75
N HIS A 74 0.80 5.35 -0.07
CA HIS A 74 1.93 6.29 -0.05
C HIS A 74 1.55 7.69 -0.60
N ARG A 75 0.50 7.81 -1.40
CA ARG A 75 0.03 9.14 -1.87
C ARG A 75 -0.78 9.86 -0.79
N LEU A 76 -1.54 9.13 0.02
CA LEU A 76 -2.35 9.72 1.10
C LEU A 76 -1.49 10.14 2.29
N LYS A 77 -0.52 9.32 2.71
CA LYS A 77 0.42 9.69 3.80
C LYS A 77 1.23 10.95 3.49
N ARG A 78 1.56 11.21 2.21
CA ARG A 78 2.27 12.43 1.79
C ARG A 78 1.40 13.68 1.75
N LYS A 79 0.06 13.54 1.75
CA LYS A 79 -0.86 14.69 1.83
C LYS A 79 -1.23 15.05 3.27
N LEU A 80 -1.19 14.08 4.18
CA LEU A 80 -1.59 14.27 5.59
C LEU A 80 -0.45 14.71 6.52
N ILE A 81 0.81 14.58 6.09
CA ILE A 81 1.96 15.08 6.84
C ILE A 81 2.36 16.42 6.21
N PRO A 82 1.90 17.57 6.74
CA PRO A 82 2.28 18.86 6.20
C PRO A 82 3.78 19.07 6.41
N LYS A 83 4.45 19.53 5.35
CA LYS A 83 5.90 19.80 5.26
C LYS A 83 6.43 20.71 6.40
N ASN A 84 5.55 21.44 7.08
CA ASN A 84 5.89 22.55 7.97
C ASN A 84 5.66 22.22 9.47
N TRP A 85 5.40 20.97 9.84
CA TRP A 85 5.10 20.59 11.23
C TRP A 85 6.19 20.98 12.24
N LYS A 86 7.46 21.06 11.83
CA LYS A 86 8.53 21.54 12.71
C LYS A 86 8.33 23.01 13.13
N SER A 87 7.83 23.87 12.24
CA SER A 87 7.55 25.28 12.56
C SER A 87 6.38 25.42 13.53
N LEU A 88 5.35 24.58 13.37
CA LEU A 88 4.18 24.57 14.27
C LEU A 88 4.60 24.11 15.68
N VAL A 89 5.45 23.08 15.76
CA VAL A 89 5.99 22.58 17.03
C VAL A 89 6.85 23.63 17.71
N TRP A 90 7.73 24.33 16.98
CA TRP A 90 8.53 25.41 17.55
C TRP A 90 7.70 26.59 18.06
N GLN A 91 6.66 26.99 17.32
CA GLN A 91 5.73 28.04 17.78
C GLN A 91 4.97 27.62 19.04
N ALA A 92 4.50 26.37 19.11
CA ALA A 92 3.84 25.84 20.30
C ALA A 92 4.77 25.82 21.54
N ILE A 93 6.02 25.40 21.36
CA ILE A 93 7.03 25.42 22.42
C ILE A 93 7.29 26.85 22.91
N LEU A 94 7.45 27.81 21.99
CA LEU A 94 7.67 29.22 22.34
C LEU A 94 6.50 29.79 23.15
N LEU A 95 5.26 29.49 22.76
CA LEU A 95 4.07 29.92 23.49
C LEU A 95 4.00 29.31 24.90
N LEU A 96 4.33 28.02 25.05
CA LEU A 96 4.36 27.37 26.36
C LEU A 96 5.42 27.97 27.28
N VAL A 97 6.62 28.25 26.76
CA VAL A 97 7.70 28.88 27.54
C VAL A 97 7.31 30.30 27.95
N ALA A 98 6.76 31.10 27.03
CA ALA A 98 6.28 32.45 27.35
C ALA A 98 5.17 32.42 28.42
N SER A 99 4.20 31.52 28.29
CA SER A 99 3.14 31.32 29.28
C SER A 99 3.70 30.96 30.66
N PHE A 100 4.69 30.06 30.73
CA PHE A 100 5.33 29.67 31.98
C PHE A 100 6.10 30.83 32.64
N ILE A 101 6.79 31.66 31.85
CA ILE A 101 7.51 32.85 32.36
C ILE A 101 6.52 33.84 32.97
N VAL A 102 5.42 34.16 32.27
CA VAL A 102 4.38 35.08 32.77
C VAL A 102 3.78 34.55 34.07
N TYR A 103 3.44 33.26 34.12
CA TYR A 103 2.94 32.62 35.34
C TYR A 103 3.91 32.81 36.52
N LYS A 104 5.22 32.60 36.33
CA LYS A 104 6.23 32.76 37.38
C LYS A 104 6.36 34.21 37.87
N ILE A 105 6.23 35.20 36.98
CA ILE A 105 6.25 36.62 37.35
C ILE A 105 5.03 36.97 38.20
N VAL A 106 3.84 36.54 37.80
CA VAL A 106 2.59 36.82 38.55
C VAL A 106 2.67 36.21 39.95
N VAL A 107 3.11 34.97 40.08
CA VAL A 107 3.28 34.30 41.38
C VAL A 107 4.33 35.02 42.23
N MET A 108 5.45 35.46 41.64
CA MET A 108 6.47 36.24 42.37
C MET A 108 5.88 37.54 42.92
N ILE A 109 5.15 38.31 42.10
CA ILE A 109 4.53 39.56 42.54
C ILE A 109 3.50 39.31 43.63
N ALA A 110 2.63 38.31 43.47
CA ALA A 110 1.61 37.97 44.47
C ALA A 110 2.21 37.56 45.82
N ASN A 111 3.33 36.85 45.82
CA ASN A 111 4.05 36.45 47.04
C ASN A 111 4.94 37.56 47.62
N TYR A 112 5.21 38.62 46.85
CA TYR A 112 6.08 39.74 47.26
C TYR A 112 5.29 40.95 47.76
N SER A 113 3.96 40.91 47.76
CA SER A 113 3.13 41.89 48.46
C SER A 113 3.21 41.62 49.98
N PRO A 114 3.96 42.43 50.75
CA PRO A 114 4.11 42.25 52.19
C PRO A 114 2.84 42.65 52.96
#